data_AF-A0A7C4WA72-F1
#
_entry.id   AF-A0A7C4WA72-F1
#
_cell.length_a   1.000
_cell.length_b   1.000
_cell.length_c   1.000
_cell.angle_alpha   90.00
_cell.angle_beta   90.00
_cell.angle_gamma   90.00
#
_symmetry.space_group_name_H-M   'P 1'
#
loop_
_entity.id
_entity.type
_entity.pdbx_description
1 polymer ?
#
loop_
_entity_poly.entity_id
_entity_poly.type
_entity_poly.pdbx_seq_one_letter_code
_entity_poly.pdbx_strand_id
1 'polypeptide(L)'
;MALKYCPGARSLVEPQIIVAYCPVCGAEVEFFEYEVERKCPECGRTVRREASESCIMWCKSAAECIANLRRLGALPPERADELERMLKEKSKQKN
;
A
#
# COMPACT_ATOMS: atom_id res chain seq x y z
N MET A 1 -8.50 -7.56 -27.69
CA MET A 1 -7.83 -6.32 -27.25
C MET A 1 -7.76 -6.33 -25.73
N ALA A 2 -6.59 -6.61 -25.15
CA ALA A 2 -6.39 -6.48 -23.71
C ALA A 2 -6.50 -4.99 -23.34
N LEU A 3 -7.35 -4.67 -22.36
CA LEU A 3 -7.48 -3.31 -21.85
C LEU A 3 -6.10 -2.79 -21.44
N LYS A 4 -5.76 -1.59 -21.91
CA LYS A 4 -4.55 -0.83 -21.57
C LYS A 4 -4.59 -0.39 -20.09
N TYR A 5 -4.62 -1.33 -19.16
CA TYR A 5 -4.60 -1.03 -17.73
C TYR A 5 -3.35 -1.66 -17.10
N CYS A 6 -2.67 -0.90 -16.25
CA CYS A 6 -1.54 -1.41 -15.48
C CYS A 6 -2.08 -2.27 -14.34
N PRO A 7 -1.83 -3.59 -14.29
CA PRO A 7 -2.37 -4.44 -13.23
C PRO A 7 -1.86 -4.03 -11.84
N GLY A 8 -0.59 -3.60 -11.76
CA GLY A 8 0.00 -3.11 -10.52
C GLY A 8 -0.60 -1.80 -10.01
N ALA A 9 -1.24 -1.00 -10.87
CA ALA A 9 -1.89 0.24 -10.46
C ALA A 9 -3.20 -0.02 -9.70
N ARG A 10 -3.87 -1.17 -9.93
CA ARG A 10 -5.15 -1.48 -9.30
C ARG A 10 -5.05 -1.52 -7.79
N SER A 11 -4.07 -2.23 -7.23
CA SER A 11 -3.84 -2.29 -5.77
C SER A 11 -3.49 -0.94 -5.13
N LEU A 12 -3.03 0.05 -5.92
CA LEU A 12 -2.70 1.39 -5.42
C LEU A 12 -3.93 2.30 -5.37
N VAL A 13 -4.83 2.17 -6.35
CA VAL A 13 -6.03 3.01 -6.50
C VAL A 13 -7.22 2.41 -5.74
N GLU A 14 -7.34 1.09 -5.75
CA GLU A 14 -8.44 0.32 -5.15
C GLU A 14 -7.85 -0.80 -4.26
N PRO A 15 -7.26 -0.44 -3.09
CA PRO A 15 -6.72 -1.43 -2.18
C PRO A 15 -7.81 -2.35 -1.65
N GLN A 16 -7.49 -3.63 -1.52
CA GLN A 16 -8.38 -4.61 -0.93
C GLN A 16 -8.35 -4.50 0.60
N ILE A 17 -9.46 -4.87 1.24
CA ILE A 17 -9.52 -5.03 2.69
C ILE A 17 -9.13 -6.45 3.06
N ILE A 18 -8.19 -6.59 3.98
CA ILE A 18 -7.75 -7.84 4.57
C ILE A 18 -8.22 -7.86 6.01
N VAL A 19 -8.97 -8.90 6.38
CA VAL A 19 -9.42 -9.12 7.75
C VAL A 19 -8.40 -9.99 8.47
N ALA A 20 -7.93 -9.53 9.62
CA ALA A 20 -7.11 -10.30 10.53
C ALA A 20 -7.69 -10.24 11.94
N TYR A 21 -7.42 -11.27 12.76
CA TYR A 21 -7.92 -11.32 14.13
C TYR A 21 -6.87 -10.80 15.11
N CYS A 22 -7.29 -9.98 16.07
CA CYS A 22 -6.42 -9.50 17.12
C CYS A 22 -5.95 -10.67 18.00
N PRO A 23 -4.63 -10.90 18.16
CA PRO A 23 -4.13 -12.01 18.99
C PRO A 23 -4.36 -11.80 20.50
N VAL A 24 -4.81 -10.61 20.91
CA VAL A 24 -5.05 -10.26 22.32
C VAL A 24 -6.52 -10.44 22.71
N CYS A 25 -7.45 -9.89 21.93
CA CYS A 25 -8.88 -9.91 22.26
C CYS A 25 -9.74 -10.72 21.28
N GLY A 26 -9.18 -11.23 20.18
CA GLY A 26 -9.91 -12.00 19.18
C GLY A 26 -10.80 -11.17 18.24
N ALA A 27 -10.84 -9.85 18.38
CA ALA A 27 -11.66 -8.98 17.54
C ALA A 27 -11.15 -8.93 16.09
N GLU A 28 -12.07 -8.70 15.16
CA GLU A 28 -11.74 -8.45 13.75
C GLU A 28 -11.06 -7.09 13.58
N VAL A 29 -9.96 -7.09 12.85
CA VAL A 29 -9.19 -5.90 12.50
C VAL A 29 -9.04 -5.89 11.00
N GLU A 30 -9.64 -4.89 10.38
CA GLU A 30 -9.55 -4.65 8.94
C GLU A 30 -8.28 -3.89 8.61
N PHE A 31 -7.53 -4.34 7.62
CA PHE A 31 -6.34 -3.68 7.09
C PHE A 31 -6.56 -3.36 5.62
N PHE A 32 -6.06 -2.24 5.13
CA PHE A 32 -5.82 -2.11 3.69
C PHE A 32 -4.70 -3.05 3.27
N GLU A 33 -4.72 -3.54 2.02
CA GLU A 33 -3.73 -4.48 1.47
C GLU A 33 -2.27 -4.08 1.75
N TYR A 34 -1.99 -2.78 1.78
CA TYR A 34 -0.67 -2.23 2.04
C TYR A 34 -0.36 -1.87 3.50
N GLU A 35 -1.35 -1.91 4.40
CA GLU A 35 -1.14 -1.63 5.82
C GLU A 35 -0.48 -2.82 6.51
N VAL A 36 0.64 -2.56 7.19
CA VAL A 36 1.40 -3.56 7.96
C VAL A 36 1.06 -3.54 9.45
N GLU A 37 0.58 -2.41 9.95
CA GLU A 37 0.22 -2.23 11.35
C GLU A 37 -1.04 -1.39 11.48
N ARG A 38 -1.89 -1.77 12.42
CA ARG A 38 -3.12 -1.03 12.75
C ARG A 38 -3.46 -1.24 14.20
N LYS A 39 -4.11 -0.24 14.82
CA LYS A 39 -4.65 -0.39 16.16
C LYS A 39 -5.93 -1.22 16.10
N CYS A 40 -6.03 -2.23 16.96
CA CYS A 40 -7.27 -2.94 17.19
C CYS A 40 -8.33 -1.96 17.69
N PRO A 41 -9.51 -1.88 17.05
CA PRO A 41 -10.57 -0.96 17.46
C PRO A 41 -11.14 -1.28 18.85
N GLU A 42 -11.09 -2.56 19.26
CA GLU A 42 -11.65 -3.02 20.53
C GLU A 42 -10.70 -2.84 21.72
N CYS A 43 -9.47 -3.35 21.65
CA CYS A 43 -8.54 -3.34 22.79
C CYS A 43 -7.43 -2.28 22.70
N GLY A 44 -7.32 -1.57 21.58
CA GLY A 44 -6.31 -0.54 21.35
C GLY A 44 -4.87 -1.04 21.11
N ARG A 45 -4.64 -2.37 21.15
CA ARG A 45 -3.32 -2.94 20.86
C ARG A 45 -2.97 -2.81 19.39
N THR A 46 -1.71 -2.52 19.07
CA THR A 46 -1.19 -2.59 17.70
C THR A 46 -1.11 -4.05 17.23
N VAL A 47 -1.85 -4.36 16.17
CA VAL A 47 -1.82 -5.63 15.45
C VAL A 47 -0.95 -5.43 14.22
N ARG A 48 -0.05 -6.38 13.97
CA ARG A 48 0.84 -6.38 12.81
C ARG A 48 0.53 -7.55 11.90
N ARG A 49 0.64 -7.31 10.59
CA ARG A 49 0.57 -8.33 9.54
C ARG A 49 1.79 -8.24 8.64
N GLU A 50 2.03 -9.29 7.88
CA GLU A 50 3.08 -9.31 6.87
C GLU A 50 2.75 -8.35 5.72
N ALA A 51 3.78 -7.62 5.27
CA ALA A 51 3.67 -6.64 4.21
C ALA A 51 3.49 -7.32 2.85
N SER A 52 2.52 -6.85 2.06
CA SER A 52 2.43 -7.25 0.65
C SER A 52 3.44 -6.46 -0.19
N GLU A 53 4.22 -7.16 -1.03
CA GLU A 53 5.19 -6.50 -1.89
C GLU A 53 4.49 -5.63 -2.96
N SER A 54 4.71 -4.33 -2.88
CA SER A 54 4.17 -3.38 -3.87
C SER A 54 4.98 -3.40 -5.17
N CYS A 55 4.32 -3.25 -6.33
CA CYS A 55 4.99 -3.17 -7.63
C CYS A 55 6.01 -2.02 -7.73
N ILE A 56 5.86 -0.99 -6.89
CA ILE A 56 6.79 0.13 -6.72
C ILE A 56 8.21 -0.34 -6.35
N MET A 57 8.33 -1.49 -5.66
CA MET A 57 9.60 -2.06 -5.23
C MET A 57 10.45 -2.61 -6.37
N TRP A 58 9.88 -2.90 -7.54
CA TRP A 58 10.65 -3.47 -8.67
C TRP A 58 10.37 -2.78 -10.01
N CYS A 59 9.23 -2.11 -10.18
CA CYS A 59 8.85 -1.47 -11.44
C CYS A 59 9.78 -0.29 -11.77
N LYS A 60 10.27 -0.24 -13.02
CA LYS A 60 11.13 0.84 -13.53
C LYS A 60 10.35 2.15 -13.72
N SER A 61 9.08 2.06 -14.09
CA SER A 61 8.20 3.21 -14.33
C SER A 61 7.49 3.69 -13.06
N ALA A 62 7.88 3.23 -11.87
CA ALA A 62 7.18 3.49 -10.62
C ALA A 62 7.11 4.99 -10.27
N ALA A 63 8.19 5.75 -10.48
CA ALA A 63 8.22 7.19 -10.22
C ALA A 63 7.21 7.96 -11.10
N GLU A 64 7.22 7.66 -12.40
CA GLU A 64 6.28 8.25 -13.36
C GLU A 64 4.84 7.80 -13.08
N CYS A 65 4.65 6.54 -12.67
CA CYS A 65 3.35 5.98 -12.31
C CYS A 65 2.70 6.75 -11.15
N ILE A 66 3.43 6.94 -10.04
CA ILE A 66 2.91 7.68 -8.88
C ILE A 66 2.60 9.14 -9.26
N ALA A 67 3.49 9.80 -9.99
CA ALA A 67 3.27 11.17 -10.45
C ALA A 67 2.02 11.29 -11.35
N ASN A 68 1.82 10.35 -12.26
CA ASN A 68 0.63 10.30 -13.12
C ASN A 68 -0.65 10.05 -12.31
N LEU A 69 -0.65 9.07 -11.40
CA LEU A 69 -1.83 8.77 -10.57
C LEU A 69 -2.19 9.93 -9.63
N ARG A 70 -1.19 10.58 -9.02
CA ARG A 70 -1.35 11.79 -8.21
C ARG A 70 -1.96 12.94 -9.02
N ARG A 71 -1.45 13.18 -10.24
CA ARG A 71 -1.97 14.23 -11.13
C ARG A 71 -3.41 13.97 -11.58
N LEU A 72 -3.77 12.71 -11.81
CA LEU A 72 -5.12 12.31 -12.21
C LEU A 72 -6.12 12.30 -11.02
N GLY A 73 -5.66 12.48 -9.78
CA GLY A 73 -6.50 12.37 -8.60
C GLY A 73 -6.95 10.94 -8.27
N ALA A 74 -6.34 9.93 -8.90
CA ALA A 74 -6.65 8.52 -8.66
C ALA A 74 -5.94 7.96 -7.41
N LEU A 75 -5.05 8.74 -6.80
CA LEU A 75 -4.30 8.34 -5.61
C LEU A 75 -4.43 9.42 -4.53
N PRO A 76 -4.87 9.09 -3.30
CA PRO A 76 -4.89 10.03 -2.20
C PRO A 76 -3.49 10.64 -1.95
N PRO A 77 -3.40 11.93 -1.56
CA PRO A 77 -2.11 12.60 -1.39
C PRO A 77 -1.22 11.91 -0.34
N GLU A 78 -1.81 11.49 0.78
CA GLU A 78 -1.11 10.73 1.83
C GLU A 78 -0.47 9.44 1.31
N ARG A 79 -1.18 8.73 0.44
CA ARG A 79 -0.73 7.48 -0.18
C ARG A 79 0.36 7.75 -1.21
N ALA A 80 0.21 8.79 -2.03
CA ALA A 80 1.23 9.20 -2.99
C ALA A 80 2.56 9.53 -2.29
N ASP A 81 2.50 10.29 -1.20
CA ASP A 81 3.68 10.65 -0.42
C ASP A 81 4.36 9.43 0.22
N GLU A 82 3.59 8.43 0.68
CA GLU A 82 4.15 7.15 1.17
C GLU A 82 4.90 6.40 0.06
N LEU A 83 4.28 6.23 -1.12
CA LEU A 83 4.91 5.51 -2.23
C LEU A 83 6.16 6.23 -2.75
N GLU A 84 6.17 7.57 -2.76
CA GLU A 84 7.35 8.37 -3.10
C GLU A 84 8.50 8.17 -2.09
N ARG A 85 8.19 8.02 -0.79
CA ARG A 85 9.19 7.69 0.23
C ARG A 85 9.77 6.29 0.00
N MET A 86 8.93 5.29 -0.28
CA MET A 86 9.38 3.93 -0.60
C MET A 86 10.36 3.92 -1.79
N LEU A 87 10.10 4.71 -2.84
CA LEU A 87 11.02 4.84 -3.98
C LEU A 87 12.36 5.47 -3.61
N LYS A 88 12.37 6.49 -2.74
CA LYS A 88 13.61 7.11 -2.26
C LYS A 88 14.43 6.13 -1.44
N GLU A 89 13.80 5.37 -0.56
CA GLU A 89 14.45 4.36 0.28
C GLU A 89 15.08 3.26 -0.57
N LYS A 90 14.33 2.72 -1.55
CA LYS A 90 14.86 1.76 -2.53
C LYS A 90 16.06 2.29 -3.31
N SER A 91 16.06 3.58 -3.67
CA SER A 91 17.17 4.20 -4.40
C SER A 91 18.44 4.28 -3.56
N LYS A 92 18.32 4.49 -2.24
CA LYS A 92 19.47 4.46 -1.31
C LYS A 92 20.06 3.06 -1.15
N GLN A 93 19.23 2.02 -1.21
CA GLN A 93 19.65 0.62 -1.05
C GLN A 93 20.41 0.06 -2.27
N LYS A 94 20.39 0.79 -3.40
CA LYS A 94 21.07 0.41 -4.64
C LYS A 94 22.43 1.07 -4.84
N ASN A 95 22.88 1.88 -3.88
CA ASN A 95 24.08 2.70 -3.95
C ASN A 95 25.05 2.36 -2.80
#